data_AF-A0A1X7IBN3-F1
#
_entry.id   AF-A0A1X7IBN3-F1
#
_cell.length_a   1.000
_cell.length_b   1.000
_cell.length_c   1.000
_cell.angle_alpha   90.00
_cell.angle_beta   90.00
_cell.angle_gamma   90.00
#
_symmetry.space_group_name_H-M   'P 1'
#
loop_
_entity.id
_entity.type
_entity.pdbx_description
1 polymer ?
#
loop_
_entity_poly.entity_id
_entity_poly.type
_entity_poly.pdbx_seq_one_letter_code
_entity_poly.pdbx_strand_id
1 'polypeptide(L)'
;MPNIKSAVKRVKSSDKRRMLNASQKSALRTAVKAADAALTNNETEAAQTAVALASKKLDKAVTKGLIHKNAAARKKSRLAQKLNALLAQA
;
A
#
# COMPACT_ATOMS: atom_id res chain seq x y z
N MET A 1 22.03 -24.89 1.27
CA MET A 1 20.86 -25.71 1.67
C MET A 1 20.81 -25.78 3.19
N PRO A 2 19.62 -25.82 3.82
CA PRO A 2 19.54 -25.96 5.26
C PRO A 2 19.90 -27.39 5.67
N ASN A 3 20.95 -27.56 6.47
CA ASN A 3 21.44 -28.87 6.87
C ASN A 3 20.69 -29.45 8.09
N ILE A 4 19.92 -28.61 8.79
CA ILE A 4 19.16 -28.97 9.99
C ILE A 4 17.66 -29.03 9.66
N LYS A 5 16.95 -30.06 10.14
CA LYS A 5 15.50 -30.25 9.90
C LYS A 5 14.66 -29.02 10.26
N SER A 6 14.97 -28.34 11.36
CA SER A 6 14.30 -27.11 11.77
C SER A 6 14.48 -25.97 10.77
N ALA A 7 15.67 -25.84 10.19
CA ALA A 7 15.99 -24.83 9.19
C ALA A 7 15.26 -25.10 7.86
N VAL A 8 15.16 -26.37 7.42
CA VAL A 8 14.36 -26.75 6.24
C VAL A 8 12.90 -26.33 6.42
N LYS A 9 12.33 -26.56 7.61
CA LYS A 9 10.95 -26.12 7.93
C LYS A 9 10.81 -24.60 7.90
N ARG A 10 11.80 -23.86 8.41
CA ARG A 10 11.79 -22.38 8.39
C ARG A 10 11.76 -21.85 6.96
N VAL A 11 12.60 -22.38 6.06
CA VAL A 11 12.61 -21.98 4.64
C VAL A 11 11.25 -22.18 3.97
N LYS A 12 10.65 -23.38 4.12
CA LYS A 12 9.30 -23.65 3.58
C LYS A 12 8.26 -22.65 4.09
N SER A 13 8.31 -22.33 5.39
CA SER A 13 7.38 -21.38 6.01
C SER A 13 7.62 -19.92 5.58
N SER A 14 8.88 -19.53 5.38
CA SER A 14 9.23 -18.18 4.93
C SER A 14 8.82 -17.96 3.48
N ASP A 15 8.97 -18.96 2.62
CA ASP A 15 8.60 -18.86 1.20
C ASP A 15 7.09 -18.68 1.05
N LYS A 16 6.29 -19.46 1.78
CA LYS A 16 4.83 -19.30 1.82
C LYS A 16 4.42 -17.88 2.24
N ARG A 17 5.05 -17.35 3.30
CA ARG A 17 4.78 -15.98 3.79
C ARG A 17 5.25 -14.93 2.78
N ARG A 18 6.41 -15.13 2.14
CA ARG A 18 6.97 -14.23 1.12
C ARG A 18 6.02 -14.08 -0.06
N MET A 19 5.47 -15.18 -0.57
CA MET A 19 4.52 -15.16 -1.70
C MET A 19 3.25 -14.38 -1.35
N LEU A 20 2.66 -14.63 -0.18
CA LEU A 20 1.46 -13.92 0.28
C LEU A 20 1.72 -12.42 0.54
N ASN A 21 2.90 -12.09 1.07
CA ASN A 21 3.26 -10.70 1.34
C ASN A 21 3.57 -9.94 0.03
N ALA A 22 4.13 -10.62 -0.96
CA ALA A 22 4.42 -10.04 -2.27
C ALA A 22 3.14 -9.61 -2.98
N SER A 23 2.11 -10.47 -3.03
CA SER A 23 0.83 -10.16 -3.68
C SER A 23 0.07 -9.03 -2.97
N GLN A 24 0.10 -8.99 -1.63
CA GLN A 24 -0.54 -7.92 -0.88
C GLN A 24 0.20 -6.58 -1.04
N LYS A 25 1.54 -6.60 -1.08
CA LYS A 25 2.35 -5.41 -1.33
C LYS A 25 2.18 -4.89 -2.75
N SER A 26 2.06 -5.77 -3.76
CA SER A 26 1.80 -5.33 -5.13
C SER A 26 0.42 -4.67 -5.25
N ALA A 27 -0.64 -5.30 -4.72
CA ALA A 27 -1.99 -4.73 -4.72
C ALA A 27 -2.06 -3.36 -4.03
N LEU A 28 -1.30 -3.16 -2.94
CA LEU A 28 -1.18 -1.86 -2.27
C LEU A 28 -0.49 -0.82 -3.14
N ARG A 29 0.62 -1.18 -3.81
CA ARG A 29 1.31 -0.26 -4.73
C ARG A 29 0.42 0.13 -5.90
N THR A 30 -0.33 -0.81 -6.47
CA THR A 30 -1.29 -0.54 -7.54
C THR A 30 -2.37 0.46 -7.11
N ALA A 31 -2.92 0.29 -5.90
CA ALA A 31 -3.94 1.22 -5.40
C ALA A 31 -3.40 2.64 -5.19
N VAL A 32 -2.18 2.78 -4.68
CA VAL A 32 -1.52 4.09 -4.54
C VAL A 32 -1.27 4.71 -5.92
N LYS A 33 -0.78 3.92 -6.89
CA LYS A 33 -0.55 4.40 -8.25
C LYS A 33 -1.85 4.84 -8.94
N ALA A 34 -2.95 4.12 -8.73
CA ALA A 34 -4.26 4.49 -9.25
C ALA A 34 -4.75 5.81 -8.65
N ALA A 35 -4.56 6.03 -7.34
CA ALA A 35 -4.88 7.31 -6.71
C ALA A 35 -4.02 8.47 -7.25
N ASP A 36 -2.72 8.24 -7.43
CA ASP A 36 -1.83 9.24 -8.05
C ASP A 36 -2.25 9.56 -9.49
N ALA A 37 -2.67 8.56 -10.28
CA ALA A 37 -3.15 8.77 -11.66
C ALA A 37 -4.48 9.53 -11.73
N ALA A 38 -5.43 9.23 -10.83
CA ALA A 38 -6.68 9.99 -10.73
C ALA A 38 -6.43 11.47 -10.37
N LEU A 39 -5.46 11.72 -9.48
CA LEU A 39 -5.03 13.07 -9.12
C LEU A 39 -4.37 13.82 -10.28
N THR A 40 -3.65 13.14 -11.18
CA THR A 40 -3.05 13.80 -12.37
C THR A 40 -4.05 14.12 -13.46
N ASN A 41 -5.15 13.37 -13.53
CA ASN A 41 -6.20 13.56 -14.55
C ASN A 41 -7.22 14.64 -14.16
N ASN A 42 -7.08 15.29 -13.01
CA ASN A 42 -7.95 16.36 -12.49
C ASN A 42 -9.43 15.98 -12.31
N GLU A 43 -9.76 14.69 -12.20
CA GLU A 43 -11.11 14.24 -11.91
C GLU A 43 -11.37 14.26 -10.39
N THR A 44 -12.08 15.29 -9.91
CA THR A 44 -12.25 15.55 -8.47
C THR A 44 -12.95 14.41 -7.72
N GLU A 45 -14.07 13.89 -8.23
CA GLU A 45 -14.83 12.80 -7.58
C GLU A 45 -14.08 11.46 -7.62
N ALA A 46 -13.48 11.13 -8.77
CA ALA A 46 -12.70 9.91 -8.94
C ALA A 46 -11.42 9.93 -8.07
N ALA A 47 -10.78 11.08 -7.92
CA ALA A 47 -9.62 11.25 -7.07
C ALA A 47 -9.96 11.06 -5.58
N GLN A 48 -11.07 11.63 -5.10
CA GLN A 48 -11.50 11.46 -3.70
C GLN A 48 -11.76 9.99 -3.36
N THR A 49 -12.51 9.28 -4.21
CA THR A 49 -12.82 7.86 -4.01
C THR A 49 -11.56 6.99 -4.06
N ALA A 50 -10.66 7.24 -5.02
CA ALA A 50 -9.40 6.52 -5.15
C ALA A 50 -8.47 6.74 -3.95
N VAL A 51 -8.35 7.99 -3.45
CA VAL A 51 -7.54 8.34 -2.28
C VAL A 51 -8.10 7.70 -1.00
N ALA A 52 -9.42 7.67 -0.83
CA ALA A 52 -10.07 6.99 0.29
C ALA A 52 -9.79 5.48 0.28
N LEU A 53 -9.91 4.84 -0.88
CA LEU A 53 -9.59 3.42 -1.06
C LEU A 53 -8.11 3.12 -0.80
N ALA A 54 -7.21 3.97 -1.30
CA ALA A 54 -5.76 3.84 -1.07
C ALA A 54 -5.44 3.98 0.43
N SER A 55 -6.05 4.93 1.12
CA SER A 55 -5.89 5.13 2.57
C SER A 55 -6.34 3.92 3.37
N LYS A 56 -7.52 3.36 3.04
CA LYS A 56 -8.04 2.12 3.65
C LYS A 56 -7.09 0.94 3.46
N LYS A 57 -6.50 0.79 2.26
CA LYS A 57 -5.55 -0.29 1.98
C LYS A 57 -4.20 -0.09 2.70
N LEU A 58 -3.73 1.14 2.86
CA LEU A 58 -2.53 1.46 3.62
C LEU A 58 -2.69 1.06 5.10
N ASP A 59 -3.82 1.40 5.72
CA ASP A 59 -4.06 1.07 7.12
C ASP A 59 -4.22 -0.44 7.35
N LYS A 60 -4.93 -1.14 6.45
CA LYS A 60 -4.98 -2.61 6.47
C LYS A 60 -3.61 -3.28 6.28
N ALA A 61 -2.66 -2.63 5.60
CA ALA A 61 -1.32 -3.16 5.45
C ALA A 61 -0.45 -2.94 6.70
N VAL A 62 -0.73 -1.90 7.49
CA VAL A 62 -0.10 -1.69 8.80
C VAL A 62 -0.55 -2.76 9.80
N THR A 63 -1.86 -3.05 9.88
CA THR A 63 -2.38 -4.07 10.81
C THR A 63 -1.83 -5.46 10.53
N LYS A 64 -1.57 -5.78 9.25
CA LYS A 64 -0.92 -7.03 8.83
C LYS A 64 0.61 -7.02 8.95
N GLY A 65 1.22 -5.93 9.42
CA GLY A 65 2.67 -5.80 9.56
C GLY A 65 3.44 -5.76 8.23
N LEU A 66 2.77 -5.47 7.10
CA LEU A 66 3.40 -5.43 5.78
C LEU A 66 4.21 -4.15 5.55
N ILE A 67 3.77 -3.04 6.16
CA ILE A 67 4.42 -1.74 6.13
C ILE A 67 4.44 -1.12 7.54
N HIS A 68 5.47 -0.33 7.83
CA HIS A 68 5.56 0.38 9.09
C HIS A 68 4.54 1.52 9.16
N LYS A 69 4.04 1.83 10.37
CA LYS A 69 3.07 2.91 10.62
C LYS A 69 3.51 4.26 10.02
N ASN A 70 4.78 4.62 10.16
CA ASN A 70 5.32 5.87 9.61
C ASN A 70 5.35 5.87 8.08
N ALA A 71 5.57 4.71 7.46
CA ALA A 71 5.54 4.60 6.00
C ALA A 71 4.10 4.79 5.46
N ALA A 72 3.11 4.24 6.16
CA ALA A 72 1.70 4.48 5.84
C ALA A 72 1.31 5.95 6.05
N ALA A 73 1.66 6.54 7.19
CA ALA A 73 1.39 7.94 7.51
C ALA A 73 1.97 8.90 6.47
N ARG A 74 3.24 8.71 6.08
CA ARG A 74 3.87 9.53 5.01
C ARG A 74 3.12 9.44 3.69
N LYS A 75 2.68 8.25 3.29
CA LYS A 75 1.93 8.06 2.04
C LYS A 75 0.55 8.70 2.10
N LYS A 76 -0.18 8.54 3.20
CA LYS A 76 -1.48 9.18 3.41
C LYS A 76 -1.36 10.71 3.37
N SER A 77 -0.37 11.26 4.08
CA SER A 77 -0.11 12.71 4.09
C SER A 77 0.17 13.27 2.70
N ARG A 78 1.00 12.59 1.89
CA ARG A 78 1.31 13.04 0.52
C ARG A 78 0.09 13.00 -0.41
N LEU A 79 -0.73 11.95 -0.32
CA LEU A 79 -1.96 11.86 -1.14
C LEU A 79 -2.98 12.92 -0.72
N ALA A 80 -3.14 13.16 0.58
CA ALA A 80 -4.04 14.19 1.08
C ALA A 80 -3.61 15.60 0.66
N GLN A 81 -2.32 15.92 0.73
CA GLN A 81 -1.80 17.22 0.27
C GLN A 81 -2.09 17.47 -1.21
N LYS A 82 -1.88 16.47 -2.07
CA LYS A 82 -2.19 16.58 -3.50
C LYS A 82 -3.68 16.76 -3.76
N LEU A 83 -4.52 16.00 -3.07
CA LEU A 83 -5.98 16.11 -3.19
C LEU A 83 -6.47 17.50 -2.74
N ASN A 84 -5.95 18.02 -1.63
CA ASN A 84 -6.31 19.35 -1.14
C ASN A 84 -5.83 20.45 -2.10
N ALA A 85 -4.64 20.31 -2.68
CA ALA A 85 -4.14 21.25 -3.69
C ALA A 85 -5.03 21.26 -4.94
N LEU A 86 -5.50 20.09 -5.38
CA LEU A 86 -6.46 19.97 -6.48
C LEU A 86 -7.79 20.67 -6.14
N LEU A 87 -8.32 20.44 -4.94
CA LEU A 87 -9.57 21.06 -4.49
C LEU A 87 -9.47 22.57 -4.28
N ALA A 88 -8.28 23.10 -3.99
CA ALA A 88 -8.04 24.53 -3.85
C ALA A 88 -7.84 25.26 -5.18
N GLN A 89 -7.57 24.53 -6.28
CA GLN A 89 -7.47 25.07 -7.63
C GLN A 89 -8.80 25.03 -8.40
N ALA A 90 -9.77 24.26 -7.92
CA ALA A 90 -11.15 24.23 -8.40
C ALA A 90 -11.98 25.33 -7.71
#